data_AF-A0A971FHM1-F1
#
_entry.id   AF-A0A971FHM1-F1
#
_cell.length_a   1.000
_cell.length_b   1.000
_cell.length_c   1.000
_cell.angle_alpha   90.00
_cell.angle_beta   90.00
_cell.angle_gamma   90.00
#
_symmetry.space_group_name_H-M   'P 1'
#
loop_
_entity.id
_entity.type
_entity.pdbx_description
1 polymer ?
#
loop_
_entity_poly.entity_id
_entity_poly.type
_entity_poly.pdbx_seq_one_letter_code
_entity_poly.pdbx_strand_id
1 'polypeptide(L)'
;MPELYGWLTAEPEAIGIFNHPGNCDDLGIEFRHMEYFTDSADQIVGIEIANSNDSFERYYYSGGWETAYSYWDEGNLKGWKLGPVVGQDNHGPDWGTKNPWRTAVLAKELTREAIIDAYRHRRFYATEDPGLHLDFRCAGYPMGSSLLEVPAEFTVDAATDAAAAFEQIRLYRNGELLETRPVSGNPVQAIFSDPVPLESAYYYVIVTETVDRDSNGRKDEAITAPIWIGEPWGKPACGATSLFCQPVGDIGTIGDLFVLISSLIVLIVTQTLAGTIGNNSPPKSIYEYSE
;
A
#
# COMPACT_ATOMS: atom_id res chain seq x y z
N MET A 1 -5.96 -13.08 -23.17
CA MET A 1 -6.44 -12.32 -21.98
C MET A 1 -7.90 -12.55 -21.63
N PRO A 2 -8.91 -12.56 -22.54
CA PRO A 2 -10.31 -12.81 -22.12
C PRO A 2 -10.52 -14.09 -21.30
N GLU A 3 -9.76 -15.16 -21.62
CA GLU A 3 -9.77 -16.43 -20.89
C GLU A 3 -9.24 -16.30 -19.44
N LEU A 4 -8.23 -15.46 -19.20
CA LEU A 4 -7.68 -15.21 -17.86
C LEU A 4 -8.67 -14.42 -17.00
N TYR A 5 -9.24 -13.34 -17.54
CA TYR A 5 -10.20 -12.51 -16.80
C TYR A 5 -11.52 -13.26 -16.56
N GLY A 6 -11.97 -14.08 -17.53
CA GLY A 6 -13.10 -14.98 -17.36
C GLY A 6 -12.83 -16.07 -16.31
N TRP A 7 -11.61 -16.59 -16.22
CA TRP A 7 -11.21 -17.52 -15.15
C TRP A 7 -11.17 -16.84 -13.78
N LEU A 8 -10.58 -15.65 -13.66
CA LEU A 8 -10.58 -14.87 -12.41
C LEU A 8 -12.01 -14.62 -11.92
N THR A 9 -12.90 -14.16 -12.80
CA THR A 9 -14.32 -13.91 -12.48
C THR A 9 -15.05 -15.18 -12.01
N ALA A 10 -14.63 -16.37 -12.46
CA ALA A 10 -15.16 -17.66 -12.02
C ALA A 10 -14.56 -18.16 -10.69
N GLU A 11 -13.38 -17.67 -10.32
CA GLU A 11 -12.61 -18.06 -9.13
C GLU A 11 -12.45 -16.85 -8.19
N PRO A 12 -13.50 -16.40 -7.48
CA PRO A 12 -13.50 -15.14 -6.72
C PRO A 12 -12.47 -15.10 -5.58
N GLU A 13 -11.97 -16.26 -5.14
CA GLU A 13 -10.92 -16.36 -4.14
C GLU A 13 -9.50 -16.15 -4.71
N ALA A 14 -9.34 -16.21 -6.03
CA ALA A 14 -8.05 -16.04 -6.71
C ALA A 14 -7.56 -14.59 -6.67
N ILE A 15 -6.23 -14.45 -6.63
CA ILE A 15 -5.52 -13.16 -6.64
C ILE A 15 -4.57 -13.16 -7.84
N GLY A 16 -4.60 -12.08 -8.61
CA GLY A 16 -3.69 -11.84 -9.73
C GLY A 16 -2.63 -10.78 -9.41
N ILE A 17 -1.44 -10.95 -9.98
CA ILE A 17 -0.34 -9.98 -9.99
C ILE A 17 0.19 -9.93 -11.42
N PHE A 18 0.44 -8.74 -11.95
CA PHE A 18 1.14 -8.58 -13.23
C PHE A 18 2.66 -8.73 -13.01
N ASN A 19 3.24 -9.81 -13.51
CA ASN A 19 4.66 -10.11 -13.38
C ASN A 19 5.50 -9.41 -14.47
N HIS A 20 6.67 -8.91 -14.07
CA HIS A 20 7.76 -8.38 -14.89
C HIS A 20 7.31 -7.61 -16.16
N PRO A 21 6.58 -6.50 -16.03
CA PRO A 21 6.06 -5.73 -17.16
C PRO A 21 7.18 -5.14 -18.02
N GLY A 22 6.94 -5.06 -19.33
CA GLY A 22 7.90 -4.62 -20.35
C GLY A 22 8.81 -5.72 -20.89
N ASN A 23 8.78 -6.95 -20.33
CA ASN A 23 9.69 -8.03 -20.74
C ASN A 23 9.18 -8.86 -21.91
N CYS A 24 7.89 -8.79 -22.26
CA CYS A 24 7.25 -9.64 -23.29
C CYS A 24 6.37 -8.84 -24.27
N ASP A 25 6.76 -7.60 -24.59
CA ASP A 25 5.98 -6.70 -25.46
C ASP A 25 6.47 -6.58 -26.92
N ASP A 26 7.14 -7.61 -27.46
CA ASP A 26 7.58 -7.65 -28.87
C ASP A 26 6.44 -7.42 -29.90
N LEU A 27 5.18 -7.52 -29.47
CA LEU A 27 3.97 -7.39 -30.28
C LEU A 27 3.10 -6.17 -29.93
N GLY A 28 3.50 -5.31 -28.96
CA GLY A 28 2.72 -4.14 -28.55
C GLY A 28 1.34 -4.46 -27.99
N ILE A 29 1.24 -5.54 -27.22
CA ILE A 29 -0.01 -6.10 -26.66
C ILE A 29 0.17 -6.75 -25.27
N GLU A 30 1.34 -6.65 -24.65
CA GLU A 30 1.60 -7.20 -23.31
C GLU A 30 0.58 -6.65 -22.32
N PHE A 31 -0.12 -7.54 -21.61
CA PHE A 31 -1.25 -7.19 -20.72
C PHE A 31 -2.32 -6.25 -21.33
N ARG A 32 -2.38 -6.10 -22.67
CA ARG A 32 -3.14 -5.05 -23.36
C ARG A 32 -2.79 -3.63 -22.88
N HIS A 33 -1.53 -3.39 -22.51
CA HIS A 33 -1.04 -2.15 -21.89
C HIS A 33 -1.96 -1.65 -20.77
N MET A 34 -2.41 -2.54 -19.89
CA MET A 34 -3.32 -2.23 -18.78
C MET A 34 -4.70 -1.70 -19.19
N GLU A 35 -5.22 -2.07 -20.37
CA GLU A 35 -6.65 -1.98 -20.69
C GLU A 35 -7.48 -2.48 -19.48
N TYR A 36 -8.44 -1.68 -19.02
CA TYR A 36 -9.10 -1.92 -17.73
C TYR A 36 -10.27 -2.91 -17.84
N PHE A 37 -10.22 -3.99 -17.06
CA PHE A 37 -11.25 -5.04 -17.02
C PHE A 37 -11.99 -5.02 -15.69
N THR A 38 -13.18 -4.40 -15.67
CA THR A 38 -14.01 -4.20 -14.47
C THR A 38 -14.28 -5.47 -13.68
N ASP A 39 -14.53 -6.57 -14.38
CA ASP A 39 -15.12 -7.77 -13.80
C ASP A 39 -14.11 -8.60 -12.98
N SER A 40 -12.81 -8.33 -13.17
CA SER A 40 -11.68 -8.95 -12.46
C SER A 40 -10.74 -7.92 -11.79
N ALA A 41 -11.09 -6.62 -11.82
CA ALA A 41 -10.21 -5.55 -11.35
C ALA A 41 -9.86 -5.65 -9.86
N ASP A 42 -10.82 -6.03 -9.01
CA ASP A 42 -10.61 -6.12 -7.57
C ASP A 42 -9.66 -7.27 -7.18
N GLN A 43 -9.64 -8.36 -7.98
CA GLN A 43 -8.80 -9.55 -7.78
C GLN A 43 -7.34 -9.35 -8.20
N ILE A 44 -7.06 -8.40 -9.09
CA ILE A 44 -5.69 -8.09 -9.51
C ILE A 44 -5.14 -7.01 -8.57
N VAL A 45 -4.30 -7.46 -7.63
CA VAL A 45 -3.91 -6.66 -6.46
C VAL A 45 -2.62 -5.88 -6.63
N GLY A 46 -1.79 -6.23 -7.62
CA GLY A 46 -0.48 -5.62 -7.76
C GLY A 46 0.22 -5.92 -9.08
N ILE A 47 1.40 -5.33 -9.22
CA ILE A 47 2.28 -5.41 -10.37
C ILE A 47 3.72 -5.34 -9.88
N GLU A 48 4.62 -6.07 -10.53
CA GLU A 48 6.02 -6.06 -10.15
C GLU A 48 6.70 -4.73 -10.52
N ILE A 49 7.33 -4.10 -9.53
CA ILE A 49 8.17 -2.91 -9.67
C ILE A 49 9.65 -3.19 -9.40
N ALA A 50 10.01 -4.44 -9.10
CA ALA A 50 11.37 -4.97 -9.15
C ALA A 50 11.28 -6.48 -9.41
N ASN A 51 12.20 -7.02 -10.22
CA ASN A 51 12.23 -8.43 -10.58
C ASN A 51 13.67 -8.93 -10.84
N SER A 52 14.04 -10.07 -10.28
CA SER A 52 15.29 -10.80 -10.57
C SER A 52 16.59 -10.06 -10.29
N ASN A 53 17.13 -9.31 -11.24
CA ASN A 53 18.33 -8.45 -11.10
C ASN A 53 18.03 -6.98 -11.43
N ASP A 54 16.78 -6.68 -11.76
CA ASP A 54 16.32 -5.39 -12.21
C ASP A 54 15.51 -4.73 -11.07
N SER A 55 16.11 -3.74 -10.43
CA SER A 55 15.60 -2.96 -9.31
C SER A 55 14.53 -1.94 -9.76
N PHE A 56 14.14 -1.04 -8.85
CA PHE A 56 13.20 0.06 -9.14
C PHE A 56 13.63 0.89 -10.37
N GLU A 57 14.93 0.97 -10.67
CA GLU A 57 15.52 1.55 -11.87
C GLU A 57 14.81 1.15 -13.18
N ARG A 58 14.47 -0.14 -13.35
CA ARG A 58 13.88 -0.69 -14.60
C ARG A 58 12.35 -0.62 -14.63
N TYR A 59 11.68 -0.84 -13.51
CA TYR A 59 10.22 -1.02 -13.53
C TYR A 59 9.47 0.18 -12.94
N TYR A 60 10.12 1.01 -12.13
CA TYR A 60 9.55 2.23 -11.57
C TYR A 60 10.13 3.49 -12.23
N TYR A 61 11.46 3.61 -12.35
CA TYR A 61 12.11 4.85 -12.76
C TYR A 61 12.34 5.04 -14.27
N SER A 62 12.16 4.02 -15.13
CA SER A 62 12.45 4.11 -16.58
C SER A 62 11.25 4.27 -17.52
N GLY A 63 10.05 4.58 -16.99
CA GLY A 63 8.82 4.71 -17.79
C GLY A 63 8.15 3.38 -18.13
N GLY A 64 6.99 3.45 -18.78
CA GLY A 64 6.07 2.34 -19.04
C GLY A 64 5.95 2.00 -20.52
N TRP A 65 4.80 1.45 -20.94
CA TRP A 65 4.55 1.10 -22.35
C TRP A 65 4.31 2.33 -23.22
N GLU A 66 3.62 3.35 -22.69
CA GLU A 66 3.03 4.43 -23.49
C GLU A 66 3.42 5.83 -23.02
N THR A 67 3.97 5.95 -21.80
CA THR A 67 4.20 7.22 -21.11
C THR A 67 5.53 7.26 -20.35
N ALA A 68 5.86 8.42 -19.76
CA ALA A 68 6.98 8.56 -18.83
C ALA A 68 6.67 8.03 -17.41
N TYR A 69 5.42 7.66 -17.12
CA TYR A 69 5.04 7.04 -15.85
C TYR A 69 5.47 5.57 -15.81
N SER A 70 5.69 5.02 -14.62
CA SER A 70 6.00 3.60 -14.47
C SER A 70 4.85 2.71 -14.99
N TYR A 71 5.14 1.44 -15.30
CA TYR A 71 4.10 0.45 -15.62
C TYR A 71 3.01 0.36 -14.52
N TRP A 72 3.40 0.59 -13.27
CA TRP A 72 2.53 0.61 -12.10
C TRP A 72 1.65 1.85 -12.03
N ASP A 73 2.21 3.02 -12.30
CA ASP A 73 1.45 4.28 -12.36
C ASP A 73 0.51 4.29 -13.57
N GLU A 74 0.93 3.80 -14.75
CA GLU A 74 0.04 3.64 -15.92
C GLU A 74 -1.17 2.76 -15.59
N GLY A 75 -0.97 1.64 -14.89
CA GLY A 75 -2.06 0.78 -14.43
C GLY A 75 -3.03 1.50 -13.49
N ASN A 76 -2.51 2.21 -12.48
CA ASN A 76 -3.36 2.96 -11.55
C ASN A 76 -4.11 4.13 -12.23
N LEU A 77 -3.46 4.84 -13.17
CA LEU A 77 -4.08 5.89 -13.99
C LEU A 77 -5.17 5.34 -14.93
N LYS A 78 -5.03 4.10 -15.40
CA LYS A 78 -6.06 3.37 -16.17
C LYS A 78 -7.19 2.81 -15.29
N GLY A 79 -7.15 3.02 -13.97
CA GLY A 79 -8.21 2.70 -13.01
C GLY A 79 -8.05 1.37 -12.28
N TRP A 80 -6.96 0.65 -12.50
CA TRP A 80 -6.58 -0.46 -11.64
C TRP A 80 -6.24 0.04 -10.24
N LYS A 81 -6.34 -0.86 -9.25
CA LYS A 81 -5.82 -0.63 -7.90
C LYS A 81 -4.66 -1.60 -7.69
N LEU A 82 -3.45 -1.15 -7.99
CA LEU A 82 -2.26 -2.00 -7.93
C LEU A 82 -1.37 -1.55 -6.77
N GLY A 83 -0.99 -2.48 -5.90
CA GLY A 83 0.14 -2.31 -4.99
C GLY A 83 1.47 -2.67 -5.69
N PRO A 84 2.60 -2.12 -5.22
CA PRO A 84 3.92 -2.44 -5.74
C PRO A 84 4.37 -3.80 -5.21
N VAL A 85 4.78 -4.69 -6.11
CA VAL A 85 5.27 -6.04 -5.78
C VAL A 85 6.75 -6.14 -6.15
N VAL A 86 7.51 -6.91 -5.38
CA VAL A 86 8.84 -7.38 -5.74
C VAL A 86 8.79 -8.88 -6.00
N GLY A 87 9.16 -9.29 -7.21
CA GLY A 87 9.38 -10.68 -7.58
C GLY A 87 10.87 -11.02 -7.59
N GLN A 88 11.22 -12.29 -7.42
CA GLN A 88 12.62 -12.73 -7.56
C GLN A 88 12.91 -13.40 -8.91
N ASP A 89 11.89 -13.99 -9.55
CA ASP A 89 11.97 -14.83 -10.77
C ASP A 89 13.26 -15.67 -10.91
N ASN A 90 13.73 -16.20 -9.77
CA ASN A 90 15.09 -16.68 -9.69
C ASN A 90 15.18 -18.14 -10.07
N HIS A 91 15.85 -18.37 -11.19
CA HIS A 91 16.17 -19.69 -11.71
C HIS A 91 17.55 -20.21 -11.21
N GLY A 92 18.22 -19.45 -10.33
CA GLY A 92 19.47 -19.82 -9.67
C GLY A 92 19.28 -20.66 -8.39
N PRO A 93 20.37 -21.21 -7.81
CA PRO A 93 20.34 -22.01 -6.57
C PRO A 93 20.11 -21.18 -5.29
N ASP A 94 20.07 -19.85 -5.42
CA ASP A 94 19.92 -18.81 -4.38
C ASP A 94 18.50 -18.23 -4.33
N TRP A 95 17.50 -19.08 -4.59
CA TRP A 95 16.08 -18.77 -4.47
C TRP A 95 15.75 -18.29 -3.04
N GLY A 96 15.09 -17.14 -2.94
CA GLY A 96 14.83 -16.42 -1.69
C GLY A 96 15.99 -15.59 -1.13
N THR A 97 17.24 -15.72 -1.62
CA THR A 97 18.43 -15.05 -1.03
C THR A 97 19.29 -14.23 -1.99
N LYS A 98 19.10 -14.32 -3.32
CA LYS A 98 19.85 -13.60 -4.37
C LYS A 98 20.08 -12.10 -4.15
N ASN A 99 19.07 -11.41 -3.60
CA ASN A 99 19.07 -9.97 -3.33
C ASN A 99 18.25 -9.70 -2.05
N PRO A 100 18.35 -8.50 -1.45
CA PRO A 100 17.62 -8.15 -0.23
C PRO A 100 16.15 -7.76 -0.49
N TRP A 101 15.75 -7.50 -1.75
CA TRP A 101 14.46 -6.89 -2.10
C TRP A 101 13.23 -7.75 -1.77
N ARG A 102 12.20 -7.21 -1.12
CA ARG A 102 11.00 -7.95 -0.70
C ARG A 102 9.70 -7.20 -1.00
N THR A 103 8.63 -7.98 -1.16
CA THR A 103 7.27 -7.51 -0.87
C THR A 103 7.02 -7.74 0.62
N ALA A 104 7.00 -6.70 1.42
CA ALA A 104 6.64 -6.78 2.83
C ALA A 104 5.12 -6.72 2.98
N VAL A 105 4.53 -7.66 3.73
CA VAL A 105 3.07 -7.83 3.83
C VAL A 105 2.62 -7.54 5.26
N LEU A 106 1.74 -6.56 5.40
CA LEU A 106 1.15 -6.12 6.68
C LEU A 106 -0.03 -7.02 7.06
N ALA A 107 0.26 -8.31 7.27
CA ALA A 107 -0.70 -9.29 7.79
C ALA A 107 -0.78 -9.21 9.32
N LYS A 108 -1.98 -9.40 9.88
CA LYS A 108 -2.20 -9.42 11.34
C LYS A 108 -1.53 -10.61 12.04
N GLU A 109 -1.35 -11.70 11.31
CA GLU A 109 -0.80 -12.97 11.78
C GLU A 109 0.00 -13.64 10.66
N LEU A 110 0.94 -14.51 11.01
CA LEU A 110 1.68 -15.34 10.05
C LEU A 110 0.86 -16.59 9.64
N THR A 111 -0.35 -16.37 9.14
CA THR A 111 -1.25 -17.40 8.60
C THR A 111 -1.51 -17.17 7.13
N ARG A 112 -1.84 -18.23 6.37
CA ARG A 112 -2.16 -18.11 4.95
C ARG A 112 -3.34 -17.17 4.74
N GLU A 113 -4.33 -17.25 5.62
CA GLU A 113 -5.58 -16.50 5.58
C GLU A 113 -5.32 -15.00 5.82
N ALA A 114 -4.52 -14.64 6.83
CA ALA A 114 -4.15 -13.25 7.09
C ALA A 114 -3.24 -12.64 6.01
N ILE A 115 -2.35 -13.43 5.40
CA ILE A 115 -1.53 -13.00 4.26
C ILE A 115 -2.41 -12.75 3.02
N ILE A 116 -3.35 -13.65 2.72
CA ILE A 116 -4.28 -13.50 1.59
C ILE A 116 -5.22 -12.29 1.79
N ASP A 117 -5.71 -12.06 3.02
CA ASP A 117 -6.49 -10.87 3.37
C ASP A 117 -5.69 -9.57 3.17
N ALA A 118 -4.42 -9.55 3.61
CA ALA A 118 -3.51 -8.43 3.39
C ALA A 118 -3.29 -8.16 1.89
N TYR A 119 -3.10 -9.20 1.06
CA TYR A 119 -3.00 -9.03 -0.39
C TYR A 119 -4.29 -8.47 -1.02
N ARG A 120 -5.49 -9.00 -0.67
CA ARG A 120 -6.78 -8.47 -1.17
C ARG A 120 -6.94 -6.98 -0.87
N HIS A 121 -6.57 -6.57 0.34
CA HIS A 121 -6.66 -5.19 0.80
C HIS A 121 -5.41 -4.34 0.48
N ARG A 122 -4.48 -4.86 -0.35
CA ARG A 122 -3.23 -4.18 -0.74
C ARG A 122 -2.41 -3.65 0.45
N ARG A 123 -2.42 -4.38 1.56
CA ARG A 123 -1.65 -4.09 2.79
C ARG A 123 -0.23 -4.61 2.63
N PHE A 124 0.50 -4.07 1.66
CA PHE A 124 1.88 -4.45 1.38
C PHE A 124 2.67 -3.31 0.72
N TYR A 125 3.98 -3.41 0.77
CA TYR A 125 4.90 -2.46 0.14
C TYR A 125 6.11 -3.20 -0.45
N ALA A 126 6.73 -2.59 -1.45
CA ALA A 126 8.00 -3.02 -2.00
C ALA A 126 9.13 -2.38 -1.18
N THR A 127 10.21 -3.11 -0.92
CA THR A 127 11.39 -2.57 -0.24
C THR A 127 12.67 -3.25 -0.67
N GLU A 128 13.76 -2.50 -0.68
CA GLU A 128 15.12 -3.01 -0.89
C GLU A 128 15.78 -3.49 0.42
N ASP A 129 15.21 -3.18 1.59
CA ASP A 129 15.67 -3.64 2.90
C ASP A 129 14.66 -4.61 3.56
N PRO A 130 15.01 -5.89 3.78
CA PRO A 130 14.11 -6.86 4.40
C PRO A 130 13.82 -6.59 5.89
N GLY A 131 14.59 -5.70 6.54
CA GLY A 131 14.39 -5.26 7.92
C GLY A 131 13.49 -4.02 8.08
N LEU A 132 13.12 -3.38 6.97
CA LEU A 132 12.38 -2.12 6.97
C LEU A 132 10.88 -2.35 7.22
N HIS A 133 10.36 -1.71 8.27
CA HIS A 133 8.95 -1.57 8.59
C HIS A 133 8.43 -0.20 8.13
N LEU A 134 7.31 -0.18 7.39
CA LEU A 134 6.67 1.04 6.89
C LEU A 134 5.16 1.00 7.12
N ASP A 135 4.64 1.98 7.87
CA ASP A 135 3.20 2.29 7.92
C ASP A 135 2.96 3.63 7.19
N PHE A 136 1.89 3.67 6.40
CA PHE A 136 1.44 4.85 5.67
C PHE A 136 -0.07 4.88 5.75
N ARG A 137 -0.63 5.99 6.23
CA ARG A 137 -2.07 6.15 6.46
C ARG A 137 -2.59 7.46 5.91
N CYS A 138 -3.87 7.48 5.57
CA CYS A 138 -4.64 8.69 5.30
C CYS A 138 -5.86 8.71 6.23
N ALA A 139 -6.05 9.78 7.01
CA ALA A 139 -7.14 9.88 7.99
C ALA A 139 -7.29 8.63 8.90
N GLY A 140 -6.16 8.00 9.26
CA GLY A 140 -6.09 6.77 10.08
C GLY A 140 -6.23 5.44 9.32
N TYR A 141 -6.65 5.45 8.05
CA TYR A 141 -6.77 4.26 7.20
C TYR A 141 -5.44 3.88 6.53
N PRO A 142 -5.00 2.61 6.56
CA PRO A 142 -3.68 2.21 6.08
C PRO A 142 -3.54 2.14 4.54
N MET A 143 -2.30 2.03 4.06
CA MET A 143 -1.91 1.79 2.67
C MET A 143 -2.75 0.67 2.03
N GLY A 144 -3.18 0.86 0.78
CA GLY A 144 -4.12 -0.03 0.09
C GLY A 144 -5.60 0.36 0.24
N SER A 145 -5.93 1.39 1.03
CA SER A 145 -7.34 1.78 1.27
C SER A 145 -7.94 2.56 0.10
N SER A 146 -9.23 2.36 -0.14
CA SER A 146 -10.04 3.20 -1.03
C SER A 146 -11.01 4.02 -0.18
N LEU A 147 -10.91 5.34 -0.25
CA LEU A 147 -11.58 6.29 0.65
C LEU A 147 -12.42 7.28 -0.16
N LEU A 148 -13.54 7.71 0.42
CA LEU A 148 -14.42 8.74 -0.13
C LEU A 148 -14.57 9.85 0.90
N GLU A 149 -14.61 11.10 0.45
CA GLU A 149 -14.93 12.30 1.26
C GLU A 149 -14.04 12.51 2.52
N VAL A 150 -12.82 11.94 2.55
CA VAL A 150 -11.84 12.15 3.63
C VAL A 150 -10.87 13.30 3.31
N PRO A 151 -10.34 14.01 4.32
CA PRO A 151 -9.17 14.86 4.14
C PRO A 151 -7.97 14.04 3.63
N ALA A 152 -7.24 14.59 2.65
CA ALA A 152 -5.98 14.03 2.17
C ALA A 152 -4.83 14.39 3.13
N GLU A 153 -4.95 13.96 4.39
CA GLU A 153 -3.99 14.13 5.48
C GLU A 153 -3.33 12.79 5.78
N PHE A 154 -2.00 12.74 5.64
CA PHE A 154 -1.24 11.51 5.66
C PHE A 154 -0.24 11.44 6.81
N THR A 155 -0.08 10.26 7.40
CA THR A 155 1.01 9.94 8.34
C THR A 155 1.89 8.85 7.76
N VAL A 156 3.20 8.97 7.99
CA VAL A 156 4.20 7.97 7.62
C VAL A 156 5.07 7.66 8.84
N ASP A 157 5.20 6.37 9.14
CA ASP A 157 6.06 5.85 10.21
C ASP A 157 7.01 4.82 9.60
N ALA A 158 8.32 5.09 9.68
CA ALA A 158 9.35 4.22 9.11
C ALA A 158 10.42 3.85 10.15
N ALA A 159 10.76 2.57 10.19
CA ALA A 159 11.80 1.99 11.03
C ALA A 159 12.53 0.89 10.27
N THR A 160 13.78 0.59 10.60
CA THR A 160 14.46 -0.64 10.15
C THR A 160 15.25 -1.27 11.29
N ASP A 161 15.35 -2.60 11.33
CA ASP A 161 16.26 -3.31 12.25
C ASP A 161 17.71 -3.41 11.70
N ALA A 162 17.92 -3.03 10.43
CA ALA A 162 19.22 -2.98 9.80
C ALA A 162 20.03 -1.75 10.24
N ALA A 163 21.34 -1.78 9.96
CA ALA A 163 22.29 -0.72 10.32
C ALA A 163 22.22 0.50 9.37
N ALA A 164 21.04 1.11 9.25
CA ALA A 164 20.78 2.28 8.41
C ALA A 164 19.96 3.36 9.14
N ALA A 165 19.87 4.53 8.49
CA ALA A 165 19.02 5.64 8.86
C ALA A 165 18.25 6.12 7.61
N PHE A 166 17.20 6.91 7.82
CA PHE A 166 16.42 7.52 6.75
C PHE A 166 16.92 8.92 6.41
N GLU A 167 16.82 9.28 5.12
CA GLU A 167 17.26 10.58 4.58
C GLU A 167 16.09 11.45 4.12
N GLN A 168 15.09 10.85 3.48
CA GLN A 168 13.92 11.57 2.97
C GLN A 168 12.70 10.66 2.85
N ILE A 169 11.53 11.28 2.94
CA ILE A 169 10.24 10.68 2.60
C ILE A 169 9.62 11.56 1.52
N ARG A 170 9.22 10.96 0.39
CA ARG A 170 8.58 11.62 -0.74
C ARG A 170 7.13 11.19 -0.84
N LEU A 171 6.20 12.13 -0.84
CA LEU A 171 4.79 11.88 -1.14
C LEU A 171 4.54 12.10 -2.64
N TYR A 172 3.92 11.12 -3.27
CA TYR A 172 3.49 11.16 -4.67
C TYR A 172 1.96 11.21 -4.77
N ARG A 173 1.46 11.80 -5.84
CA ARG A 173 0.04 11.84 -6.24
C ARG A 173 -0.06 11.54 -7.73
N ASN A 174 -0.78 10.48 -8.11
CA ASN A 174 -0.97 10.07 -9.50
C ASN A 174 0.35 9.94 -10.30
N GLY A 175 1.40 9.37 -9.69
CA GLY A 175 2.73 9.24 -10.28
C GLY A 175 3.62 10.49 -10.20
N GLU A 176 3.07 11.66 -9.85
CA GLU A 176 3.81 12.91 -9.73
C GLU A 176 4.30 13.17 -8.30
N LEU A 177 5.52 13.68 -8.14
CA LEU A 177 6.06 14.07 -6.83
C LEU A 177 5.31 15.31 -6.30
N LEU A 178 4.66 15.17 -5.13
CA LEU A 178 3.91 16.25 -4.49
C LEU A 178 4.74 17.00 -3.43
N GLU A 179 5.44 16.28 -2.56
CA GLU A 179 6.32 16.86 -1.53
C GLU A 179 7.51 15.93 -1.22
N THR A 180 8.70 16.51 -1.05
CA THR A 180 9.85 15.84 -0.41
C THR A 180 10.04 16.38 1.00
N ARG A 181 10.02 15.51 2.00
CA ARG A 181 10.34 15.82 3.39
C ARG A 181 11.69 15.20 3.78
N PRO A 182 12.76 16.00 3.99
CA PRO A 182 13.99 15.51 4.59
C PRO A 182 13.74 15.00 6.01
N VAL A 183 14.35 13.86 6.35
CA VAL A 183 14.30 13.25 7.68
C VAL A 183 15.71 12.82 8.10
N SER A 184 15.91 12.43 9.35
CA SER A 184 17.20 11.91 9.82
C SER A 184 17.01 11.01 11.03
N GLY A 185 17.70 9.87 11.03
CA GLY A 185 17.66 8.88 12.10
C GLY A 185 16.85 7.63 11.74
N ASN A 186 16.58 6.82 12.75
CA ASN A 186 15.78 5.59 12.70
C ASN A 186 15.28 5.33 14.14
N PRO A 187 13.97 5.26 14.41
CA PRO A 187 12.86 5.45 13.47
C PRO A 187 12.69 6.92 13.05
N VAL A 188 11.83 7.17 12.06
CA VAL A 188 11.39 8.51 11.63
C VAL A 188 9.87 8.55 11.44
N GLN A 189 9.30 9.75 11.59
CA GLN A 189 7.87 10.02 11.36
C GLN A 189 7.72 11.26 10.48
N ALA A 190 6.70 11.28 9.61
CA ALA A 190 6.33 12.46 8.83
C ALA A 190 4.81 12.60 8.70
N ILE A 191 4.36 13.85 8.54
CA ILE A 191 2.97 14.20 8.26
C ILE A 191 2.96 15.06 6.98
N PHE A 192 2.06 14.72 6.08
CA PHE A 192 1.83 15.41 4.81
C PHE A 192 0.35 15.77 4.66
N SER A 193 0.05 16.72 3.77
CA SER A 193 -1.33 17.08 3.42
C SER A 193 -1.41 17.55 1.97
N ASP A 194 -2.41 17.08 1.22
CA ASP A 194 -2.82 17.73 -0.03
C ASP A 194 -4.02 18.65 0.27
N PRO A 195 -3.85 19.98 0.32
CA PRO A 195 -4.93 20.91 0.65
C PRO A 195 -5.91 21.14 -0.52
N VAL A 196 -5.56 20.69 -1.72
CA VAL A 196 -6.42 20.78 -2.93
C VAL A 196 -6.35 19.43 -3.66
N PRO A 197 -6.91 18.37 -3.05
CA PRO A 197 -6.92 17.05 -3.66
C PRO A 197 -7.78 17.05 -4.93
N LEU A 198 -7.45 16.16 -5.86
CA LEU A 198 -8.24 15.95 -7.07
C LEU A 198 -9.53 15.17 -6.72
N GLU A 199 -10.56 15.27 -7.57
CA GLU A 199 -11.83 14.53 -7.41
C GLU A 199 -11.64 13.00 -7.35
N SER A 200 -10.58 12.51 -7.98
CA SER A 200 -10.03 11.18 -7.79
C SER A 200 -8.51 11.23 -7.87
N ALA A 201 -7.84 10.59 -6.92
CA ALA A 201 -6.39 10.53 -6.84
C ALA A 201 -5.94 9.25 -6.13
N TYR A 202 -4.70 8.83 -6.40
CA TYR A 202 -4.00 7.86 -5.58
C TYR A 202 -2.69 8.45 -5.08
N TYR A 203 -2.37 8.15 -3.82
CA TYR A 203 -1.22 8.68 -3.11
C TYR A 203 -0.37 7.54 -2.58
N TYR A 204 0.95 7.65 -2.68
CA TYR A 204 1.90 6.69 -2.12
C TYR A 204 3.15 7.43 -1.65
N VAL A 205 3.94 6.78 -0.80
CA VAL A 205 5.21 7.34 -0.33
C VAL A 205 6.40 6.49 -0.73
N ILE A 206 7.51 7.16 -1.02
CA ILE A 206 8.83 6.54 -1.14
C ILE A 206 9.69 7.02 0.01
N VAL A 207 10.17 6.08 0.81
CA VAL A 207 11.15 6.32 1.87
C VAL A 207 12.53 5.94 1.34
N THR A 208 13.51 6.84 1.47
CA THR A 208 14.90 6.60 1.05
C THR A 208 15.81 6.52 2.29
N GLU A 209 16.64 5.48 2.36
CA GLU A 209 17.64 5.29 3.40
C GLU A 209 18.96 6.04 3.10
N THR A 210 19.91 6.00 4.03
CA THR A 210 21.25 6.60 3.88
C THR A 210 22.27 5.66 3.23
N VAL A 211 21.89 4.43 2.91
CA VAL A 211 22.79 3.34 2.47
C VAL A 211 22.37 2.79 1.11
N ASP A 212 23.33 2.19 0.40
CA ASP A 212 23.16 1.43 -0.83
C ASP A 212 23.70 0.02 -0.51
N ARG A 213 22.84 -0.95 -0.18
CA ARG A 213 23.27 -2.29 0.27
C ARG A 213 23.47 -3.27 -0.87
N ASP A 214 22.69 -3.14 -1.95
CA ASP A 214 22.80 -4.01 -3.13
C ASP A 214 23.87 -3.52 -4.13
N SER A 215 24.41 -2.31 -3.91
CA SER A 215 25.41 -1.64 -4.76
C SER A 215 24.87 -1.30 -6.16
N ASN A 216 23.57 -1.02 -6.29
CA ASN A 216 22.94 -0.62 -7.55
C ASN A 216 23.28 0.83 -7.98
N GLY A 217 23.82 1.65 -7.07
CA GLY A 217 24.23 3.04 -7.31
C GLY A 217 23.22 4.10 -6.85
N ARG A 218 22.08 3.68 -6.29
CA ARG A 218 21.10 4.48 -5.56
C ARG A 218 21.04 3.98 -4.11
N LYS A 219 20.59 4.85 -3.20
CA LYS A 219 20.28 4.46 -1.83
C LYS A 219 19.01 3.61 -1.78
N ASP A 220 19.00 2.60 -0.92
CA ASP A 220 17.90 1.66 -0.74
C ASP A 220 16.58 2.40 -0.41
N GLU A 221 15.49 1.92 -1.00
CA GLU A 221 14.15 2.53 -0.90
C GLU A 221 13.05 1.54 -0.49
N ALA A 222 11.93 2.11 -0.02
CA ALA A 222 10.67 1.41 0.13
C ALA A 222 9.52 2.23 -0.46
N ILE A 223 8.62 1.57 -1.19
CA ILE A 223 7.49 2.17 -1.92
C ILE A 223 6.18 1.51 -1.46
N THR A 224 5.26 2.32 -0.93
CA THR A 224 3.99 1.80 -0.36
C THR A 224 2.96 1.45 -1.42
N ALA A 225 2.03 0.53 -1.10
CA ALA A 225 0.76 0.48 -1.80
C ALA A 225 0.04 1.84 -1.75
N PRO A 226 -0.71 2.22 -2.79
CA PRO A 226 -1.39 3.51 -2.80
C PRO A 226 -2.56 3.55 -1.82
N ILE A 227 -2.95 4.76 -1.42
CA ILE A 227 -4.27 5.07 -0.89
C ILE A 227 -5.03 5.83 -1.98
N TRP A 228 -6.15 5.28 -2.41
CA TRP A 228 -7.05 5.91 -3.38
C TRP A 228 -8.06 6.79 -2.63
N ILE A 229 -8.20 8.05 -3.03
CA ILE A 229 -9.15 9.01 -2.45
C ILE A 229 -10.02 9.54 -3.59
N GLY A 230 -11.33 9.53 -3.39
CA GLY A 230 -12.30 10.04 -4.36
C GLY A 230 -12.97 8.95 -5.20
N GLU A 231 -13.76 9.38 -6.18
CA GLU A 231 -14.63 8.48 -6.95
C GLU A 231 -13.83 7.43 -7.76
N PRO A 232 -14.31 6.18 -7.92
CA PRO A 232 -13.58 5.16 -8.66
C PRO A 232 -13.36 5.55 -10.12
N TRP A 233 -12.10 5.66 -10.51
CA TRP A 233 -11.68 5.80 -11.91
C TRP A 233 -12.42 4.79 -12.80
N GLY A 234 -13.01 5.26 -13.89
CA GLY A 234 -13.53 4.41 -14.97
C GLY A 234 -14.88 3.70 -14.72
N LYS A 235 -15.57 3.86 -13.58
CA LYS A 235 -16.95 3.35 -13.44
C LYS A 235 -17.98 4.31 -14.07
N PRO A 236 -18.70 3.92 -15.13
CA PRO A 236 -19.98 4.57 -15.42
C PRO A 236 -20.95 4.29 -14.27
N ALA A 237 -21.69 5.31 -13.83
CA ALA A 237 -22.52 5.23 -12.62
C ALA A 237 -23.65 4.18 -12.75
N CYS A 238 -23.43 2.98 -12.21
CA CYS A 238 -24.48 2.01 -11.91
C CYS A 238 -24.09 1.17 -10.68
N GLY A 239 -25.07 0.95 -9.79
CA GLY A 239 -24.84 0.53 -8.41
C GLY A 239 -24.05 -0.76 -8.21
N ALA A 240 -22.94 -0.65 -7.48
CA ALA A 240 -22.36 -1.72 -6.69
C ALA A 240 -22.13 -1.18 -5.28
N THR A 241 -22.66 -1.85 -4.26
CA THR A 241 -22.45 -1.50 -2.85
C THR A 241 -20.98 -1.57 -2.50
N SER A 242 -20.40 -0.46 -2.07
CA SER A 242 -19.05 -0.41 -1.52
C SER A 242 -18.96 -1.25 -0.25
N LEU A 243 -17.95 -2.12 -0.17
CA LEU A 243 -17.47 -2.56 1.15
C LEU A 243 -16.75 -1.36 1.78
N PHE A 244 -17.31 -0.86 2.87
CA PHE A 244 -16.67 0.18 3.67
C PHE A 244 -15.45 -0.42 4.38
N CYS A 245 -14.26 0.11 4.10
CA CYS A 245 -13.16 -0.04 5.04
C CYS A 245 -13.56 0.77 6.28
N GLN A 246 -13.72 0.10 7.43
CA GLN A 246 -13.90 0.77 8.72
C GLN A 246 -12.52 1.21 9.25
N PRO A 247 -12.42 2.33 9.97
CA PRO A 247 -11.19 2.65 10.68
C PRO A 247 -11.00 1.60 11.77
N VAL A 248 -9.78 1.08 11.93
CA VAL A 248 -9.49 0.06 12.93
C VAL A 248 -9.46 0.74 14.31
N GLY A 249 -10.58 0.67 15.02
CA GLY A 249 -10.64 0.76 16.47
C GLY A 249 -10.75 -0.64 17.08
N ASP A 250 -10.25 -0.81 18.29
CA ASP A 250 -10.14 -2.09 18.97
C ASP A 250 -11.50 -2.76 19.23
N ILE A 251 -11.58 -4.06 18.92
CA ILE A 251 -12.82 -4.85 19.02
C ILE A 251 -12.69 -5.89 20.13
N GLY A 252 -13.01 -5.45 21.35
CA GLY A 252 -13.34 -6.33 22.45
C GLY A 252 -14.82 -6.74 22.43
N THR A 253 -15.07 -8.05 22.34
CA THR A 253 -16.36 -8.75 22.61
C THR A 253 -17.55 -8.59 21.66
N ILE A 254 -18.31 -9.69 21.57
CA ILE A 254 -19.43 -9.96 20.67
C ILE A 254 -20.74 -9.39 21.24
N GLY A 255 -21.56 -8.72 20.42
CA GLY A 255 -22.89 -8.26 20.82
C GLY A 255 -23.73 -7.65 19.69
N ASP A 256 -24.59 -8.48 19.10
CA ASP A 256 -25.85 -8.20 18.38
C ASP A 256 -25.93 -7.22 17.19
N LEU A 257 -26.41 -7.85 16.10
CA LEU A 257 -27.07 -7.29 14.92
C LEU A 257 -28.22 -6.31 15.25
N PHE A 258 -28.13 -5.06 14.80
CA PHE A 258 -29.33 -4.25 14.48
C PHE A 258 -29.07 -3.25 13.34
N VAL A 259 -29.87 -3.35 12.28
CA VAL A 259 -30.00 -2.30 11.25
C VAL A 259 -31.23 -1.46 11.58
N LEU A 260 -31.09 -0.13 11.62
CA LEU A 260 -32.18 0.79 11.30
C LEU A 260 -31.66 2.20 10.95
N ILE A 261 -32.24 2.76 9.90
CA ILE A 261 -31.93 4.08 9.34
C ILE A 261 -32.78 5.14 10.04
N SER A 262 -32.18 6.23 10.53
CA SER A 262 -32.66 7.61 10.29
C SER A 262 -31.85 8.65 11.07
N SER A 263 -31.59 9.78 10.43
CA SER A 263 -30.83 10.90 10.99
C SER A 263 -31.65 11.67 12.04
N LEU A 264 -31.06 11.98 13.20
CA LEU A 264 -31.49 13.12 14.00
C LEU A 264 -30.32 13.74 14.79
N ILE A 265 -30.12 15.05 14.61
CA ILE A 265 -29.17 15.88 15.35
C ILE A 265 -29.74 16.19 16.73
N VAL A 266 -29.01 15.89 17.81
CA VAL A 266 -29.16 16.54 19.13
C VAL A 266 -27.78 16.82 19.74
N LEU A 267 -27.71 17.91 20.51
CA LEU A 267 -26.51 18.65 20.89
C LEU A 267 -26.28 18.58 22.42
N ILE A 268 -25.02 18.33 22.85
CA ILE A 268 -24.42 18.63 24.18
C ILE A 268 -24.99 17.91 25.42
N VAL A 269 -24.10 17.31 26.24
CA VAL A 269 -23.77 17.72 27.64
C VAL A 269 -22.49 17.00 28.09
N THR A 270 -21.60 17.73 28.76
CA THR A 270 -20.34 17.25 29.33
C THR A 270 -20.52 16.67 30.74
N GLN A 271 -19.69 15.69 31.12
CA GLN A 271 -19.28 15.58 32.52
C GLN A 271 -17.90 14.93 32.69
N THR A 272 -17.06 15.57 33.51
CA THR A 272 -15.73 15.11 33.94
C THR A 272 -15.86 14.38 35.27
N LEU A 273 -15.01 13.38 35.54
CA LEU A 273 -14.53 13.07 36.91
C LEU A 273 -13.21 12.30 36.85
N ALA A 274 -12.37 12.45 37.88
CA ALA A 274 -10.97 12.00 37.92
C ALA A 274 -10.71 10.90 38.96
N GLY A 275 -9.60 10.16 38.83
CA GLY A 275 -9.15 9.14 39.80
C GLY A 275 -7.64 8.86 39.78
N THR A 276 -7.01 8.79 40.97
CA THR A 276 -5.55 8.85 41.25
C THR A 276 -5.23 8.06 42.54
N ILE A 277 -4.06 7.46 42.86
CA ILE A 277 -2.68 7.31 42.30
C ILE A 277 -2.16 5.91 42.75
N GLY A 278 -1.19 5.29 42.05
CA GLY A 278 -0.43 4.14 42.58
C GLY A 278 0.90 3.87 41.84
N ASN A 279 2.03 3.70 42.54
CA ASN A 279 3.40 3.81 42.00
C ASN A 279 4.30 2.55 42.17
N ASN A 280 5.28 2.40 41.25
CA ASN A 280 6.61 1.71 41.37
C ASN A 280 6.65 0.16 41.50
N SER A 281 7.54 -0.65 40.88
CA SER A 281 8.65 -0.56 39.89
C SER A 281 9.10 -2.02 39.51
N PRO A 282 10.15 -2.30 38.70
CA PRO A 282 10.40 -2.03 37.27
C PRO A 282 10.67 -3.35 36.45
N PRO A 283 11.35 -3.33 35.28
CA PRO A 283 10.79 -3.75 34.00
C PRO A 283 10.93 -5.25 33.62
N LYS A 284 10.02 -5.74 32.76
CA LYS A 284 10.24 -6.86 31.84
C LYS A 284 9.80 -6.45 30.43
N SER A 285 10.64 -6.74 29.45
CA SER A 285 10.41 -6.39 28.04
C SER A 285 9.46 -7.38 27.37
N ILE A 286 8.18 -7.05 27.32
CA ILE A 286 7.19 -7.62 26.40
C ILE A 286 6.31 -6.44 25.97
N TYR A 287 6.23 -6.16 24.66
CA TYR A 287 5.26 -5.22 24.14
C TYR A 287 3.93 -5.96 23.95
N GLU A 288 3.14 -6.00 25.02
CA GLU A 288 1.71 -6.27 24.93
C GLU A 288 1.03 -4.99 24.41
N TYR A 289 0.18 -5.12 23.39
CA TYR A 289 -0.70 -4.02 22.96
C TYR A 289 -1.73 -3.77 24.07
N SER A 290 -1.87 -2.52 24.50
CA SER A 290 -2.88 -2.08 25.47
C SER A 290 -3.96 -1.24 24.77
N GLU A 291 -5.20 -1.59 25.11
CA GLU A 291 -6.53 -0.99 24.81
C GLU A 291 -6.60 0.48 24.34
#